data_AF-A0A2N3HSS7-F1
#
_entry.id   AF-A0A2N3HSS7-F1
#
_cell.length_a   1.000
_cell.length_b   1.000
_cell.length_c   1.000
_cell.angle_alpha   90.00
_cell.angle_beta   90.00
_cell.angle_gamma   90.00
#
_symmetry.space_group_name_H-M   'P 1'
#
loop_
_entity.id
_entity.type
_entity.pdbx_description
1 polymer ?
#
loop_
_entity_poly.entity_id
_entity_poly.type
_entity_poly.pdbx_seq_one_letter_code
_entity_poly.pdbx_strand_id
1 'polypeptide(L)'
;MNNFTKTILFLLFSLICSVSNGQIVKTSDVLIDNYPSKFDSYEALAEKIKTDFSTDADRAKAAFIWLAKHIKYDTKGVNQVQKIRFSYSSEEDLQAQKKQFRKNLALETLKSQKALCEGYATLYQEICLFLNIECVLIPGTAKRFVSEIGNTNLASNHAWNAVKINGKWKLVDITWAAGSVDYAKMEFMQEYTPAYFDSEPEEFAMKHYPDDEEWLLLNKKLSKEEFAFQPAVLNAFLGKGYKIIHPQNGAISSTKGKEIEFSIENITNEIQIAYHFKSEKFGQIVKPIRKKNQISFKVPTNLKGKTELIIYFDNEPVLGYKVNVK
;
A
#
# COMPACT_ATOMS: atom_id res chain seq x y z
N MET A 1 -9.09 80.26 12.51
CA MET A 1 -8.30 79.89 11.31
C MET A 1 -8.18 78.39 11.28
N ASN A 2 -8.57 77.81 10.15
CA ASN A 2 -8.64 76.38 9.85
C ASN A 2 -7.44 75.58 10.36
N ASN A 3 -7.70 74.35 10.82
CA ASN A 3 -7.00 73.18 10.29
C ASN A 3 -7.78 71.89 10.59
N PHE A 4 -8.35 71.33 9.53
CA PHE A 4 -8.90 69.99 9.41
C PHE A 4 -7.74 68.98 9.47
N THR A 5 -7.63 68.20 10.53
CA THR A 5 -6.78 67.00 10.55
C THR A 5 -7.63 65.77 10.28
N LYS A 6 -7.61 65.34 9.02
CA LYS A 6 -8.16 64.04 8.57
C LYS A 6 -7.33 62.93 9.20
N THR A 7 -7.92 62.17 10.11
CA THR A 7 -7.34 60.90 10.59
C THR A 7 -7.71 59.81 9.59
N ILE A 8 -6.73 59.38 8.78
CA ILE A 8 -6.86 58.26 7.85
C ILE A 8 -6.71 56.97 8.66
N LEU A 9 -7.82 56.23 8.79
CA LEU A 9 -7.86 54.90 9.39
C LEU A 9 -7.33 53.88 8.36
N PHE A 10 -6.08 53.45 8.52
CA PHE A 10 -5.48 52.40 7.71
C PHE A 10 -6.00 51.03 8.20
N LEU A 11 -7.07 50.55 7.57
CA LEU A 11 -7.55 49.17 7.73
C LEU A 11 -6.59 48.23 6.97
N LEU A 12 -5.60 47.70 7.69
CA LEU A 12 -4.77 46.58 7.25
C LEU A 12 -5.65 45.33 7.12
N PHE A 13 -6.10 45.06 5.91
CA PHE A 13 -6.76 43.82 5.54
C PHE A 13 -5.68 42.73 5.45
N SER A 14 -5.36 42.10 6.59
CA SER A 14 -4.52 40.91 6.61
C SER A 14 -5.29 39.74 5.99
N LEU A 15 -5.09 39.55 4.68
CA LEU A 15 -5.55 38.38 3.95
C LEU A 15 -4.75 37.17 4.45
N ILE A 16 -5.24 36.52 5.51
CA ILE A 16 -4.75 35.20 5.90
C ILE A 16 -5.28 34.23 4.85
N CYS A 17 -4.47 33.96 3.83
CA CYS A 17 -4.69 32.84 2.93
C CYS A 17 -4.52 31.55 3.72
N SER A 18 -5.63 31.03 4.24
CA SER A 18 -5.73 29.63 4.66
C SER A 18 -5.55 28.77 3.41
N VAL A 19 -4.34 28.28 3.16
CA VAL A 19 -4.09 27.31 2.09
C VAL A 19 -4.73 25.99 2.51
N SER A 20 -5.93 25.73 2.00
CA SER A 20 -6.62 24.46 2.15
C SER A 20 -5.82 23.36 1.43
N ASN A 21 -5.27 22.41 2.19
CA ASN A 21 -4.38 21.35 1.68
C ASN A 21 -5.16 20.17 1.05
N GLY A 22 -6.14 20.47 0.19
CA GLY A 22 -7.09 19.48 -0.35
C GLY A 22 -7.16 19.37 -1.88
N GLN A 23 -6.43 20.18 -2.65
CA GLN A 23 -6.51 20.21 -4.12
C GLN A 23 -5.33 19.54 -4.85
N ILE A 24 -4.21 19.24 -4.17
CA ILE A 24 -2.97 18.78 -4.82
C ILE A 24 -3.06 17.31 -5.30
N VAL A 25 -3.89 16.47 -4.66
CA VAL A 25 -4.00 15.06 -5.04
C VAL A 25 -4.61 14.88 -6.45
N LYS A 26 -5.54 15.75 -6.86
CA LYS A 26 -6.22 15.63 -8.16
C LYS A 26 -5.38 16.15 -9.34
N THR A 27 -4.43 17.04 -9.11
CA THR A 27 -3.66 17.67 -10.20
C THR A 27 -2.60 16.75 -10.78
N SER A 28 -1.90 15.99 -9.94
CA SER A 28 -0.86 15.06 -10.41
C SER A 28 -1.47 13.90 -11.20
N ASP A 29 -2.57 13.30 -10.74
CA ASP A 29 -3.23 12.20 -11.44
C ASP A 29 -3.66 12.60 -12.85
N VAL A 30 -4.31 13.76 -12.98
CA VAL A 30 -4.81 14.28 -14.27
C VAL A 30 -3.67 14.60 -15.23
N LEU A 31 -2.56 15.16 -14.74
CA LEU A 31 -1.42 15.46 -15.59
C LEU A 31 -0.73 14.19 -16.09
N ILE A 32 -0.54 13.21 -15.20
CA ILE A 32 0.10 11.92 -15.52
C ILE A 32 -0.76 11.08 -16.47
N ASP A 33 -2.09 11.19 -16.41
CA ASP A 33 -2.98 10.51 -17.36
C ASP A 33 -2.80 11.00 -18.81
N ASN A 34 -2.18 12.17 -19.01
CA ASN A 34 -1.85 12.70 -20.34
C ASN A 34 -0.41 12.38 -20.78
N TYR A 35 0.38 11.66 -19.98
CA TYR A 35 1.73 11.26 -20.39
C TYR A 35 1.68 10.20 -21.49
N PRO A 36 2.72 10.09 -22.32
CA PRO A 36 2.91 8.94 -23.18
C PRO A 36 2.81 7.64 -22.40
N SER A 37 2.12 6.65 -22.97
CA SER A 37 2.05 5.31 -22.37
C SER A 37 3.38 4.56 -22.47
N LYS A 38 4.36 5.07 -23.23
CA LYS A 38 5.70 4.48 -23.41
C LYS A 38 6.77 5.57 -23.44
N PHE A 39 7.94 5.23 -22.93
CA PHE A 39 9.16 6.04 -22.97
C PHE A 39 10.33 5.18 -23.44
N ASP A 40 11.29 5.79 -24.15
CA ASP A 40 12.47 5.08 -24.66
C ASP A 40 13.42 4.62 -23.55
N SER A 41 13.45 5.36 -22.44
CA SER A 41 14.23 5.07 -21.25
C SER A 41 13.57 5.64 -19.98
N TYR A 42 13.98 5.17 -18.80
CA TYR A 42 13.43 5.66 -17.54
C TYR A 42 13.94 7.07 -17.21
N GLU A 43 15.09 7.47 -17.75
CA GLU A 43 15.59 8.84 -17.70
C GLU A 43 14.70 9.80 -18.49
N ALA A 44 14.17 9.38 -19.65
CA ALA A 44 13.22 10.21 -20.42
C ALA A 44 11.91 10.44 -19.66
N LEU A 45 11.38 9.40 -19.00
CA LEU A 45 10.25 9.53 -18.09
C LEU A 45 10.59 10.47 -16.91
N ALA A 46 11.75 10.28 -16.29
CA ALA A 46 12.19 11.09 -15.17
C ALA A 46 12.38 12.58 -15.54
N GLU A 47 12.97 12.90 -16.69
CA GLU A 47 13.11 14.28 -17.17
C GLU A 47 11.74 14.93 -17.46
N LYS A 48 10.79 14.16 -18.02
CA LYS A 48 9.42 14.65 -18.20
C LYS A 48 8.76 14.97 -16.86
N ILE A 49 8.88 14.09 -15.86
CA ILE A 49 8.42 14.32 -14.48
C ILE A 49 9.10 15.55 -13.86
N LYS A 50 10.42 15.66 -13.98
CA LYS A 50 11.21 16.77 -13.44
C LYS A 50 10.83 18.12 -14.02
N THR A 51 10.44 18.15 -15.29
CA THR A 51 9.97 19.36 -15.99
C THR A 51 8.61 19.80 -15.49
N ASP A 52 7.70 18.86 -15.26
CA ASP A 52 6.30 19.15 -14.92
C ASP A 52 6.07 19.37 -13.42
N PHE A 53 6.94 18.82 -12.57
CA PHE A 53 6.82 18.88 -11.11
C PHE A 53 8.05 19.50 -10.44
N SER A 54 7.81 20.42 -9.51
CA SER A 54 8.86 21.21 -8.85
C SER A 54 9.35 20.61 -7.54
N THR A 55 8.53 19.82 -6.84
CA THR A 55 8.87 19.24 -5.53
C THR A 55 9.24 17.77 -5.63
N ASP A 56 10.12 17.29 -4.76
CA ASP A 56 10.49 15.86 -4.71
C ASP A 56 9.29 14.97 -4.35
N ALA A 57 8.38 15.49 -3.51
CA ALA A 57 7.13 14.80 -3.16
C ALA A 57 6.27 14.54 -4.42
N ASP A 58 6.06 15.58 -5.23
CA ASP A 58 5.25 15.47 -6.44
C ASP A 58 5.94 14.61 -7.50
N ARG A 59 7.26 14.71 -7.64
CA ARG A 59 8.04 13.88 -8.57
C ARG A 59 8.02 12.40 -8.20
N ALA A 60 8.24 12.08 -6.92
CA ALA A 60 8.16 10.71 -6.41
C ALA A 60 6.75 10.13 -6.59
N LYS A 61 5.71 10.93 -6.35
CA LYS A 61 4.31 10.54 -6.56
C LYS A 61 3.98 10.37 -8.04
N ALA A 62 4.44 11.26 -8.91
CA ALA A 62 4.27 11.18 -10.36
C ALA A 62 4.85 9.87 -10.93
N ALA A 63 6.06 9.51 -10.52
CA ALA A 63 6.69 8.25 -10.91
C ALA A 63 5.87 7.04 -10.41
N PHE A 64 5.39 7.08 -9.15
CA PHE A 64 4.52 6.05 -8.59
C PHE A 64 3.22 5.87 -9.41
N ILE A 65 2.51 6.97 -9.69
CA ILE A 65 1.24 6.95 -10.44
C ILE A 65 1.47 6.36 -11.84
N TRP A 66 2.48 6.85 -12.56
CA TRP A 66 2.73 6.41 -13.93
C TRP A 66 3.04 4.92 -13.96
N LEU A 67 3.92 4.43 -13.08
CA LEU A 67 4.28 3.01 -13.02
C LEU A 67 3.09 2.12 -12.65
N ALA A 68 2.30 2.50 -11.64
CA ALA A 68 1.14 1.74 -11.21
C ALA A 68 0.07 1.64 -12.32
N LYS A 69 -0.06 2.67 -13.16
CA LYS A 69 -1.02 2.70 -14.28
C LYS A 69 -0.50 2.05 -15.57
N HIS A 70 0.81 1.87 -15.74
CA HIS A 70 1.39 1.43 -17.01
C HIS A 70 2.13 0.10 -16.97
N ILE A 71 2.55 -0.38 -15.80
CA ILE A 71 3.25 -1.67 -15.68
C ILE A 71 2.27 -2.72 -15.16
N LYS A 72 2.20 -3.87 -15.83
CA LYS A 72 1.34 -5.01 -15.48
C LYS A 72 2.10 -6.09 -14.72
N TYR A 73 1.43 -6.77 -13.79
CA TYR A 73 2.08 -7.84 -13.05
C TYR A 73 2.34 -9.07 -13.93
N ASP A 74 3.54 -9.66 -13.84
CA ASP A 74 3.89 -10.86 -14.59
C ASP A 74 3.44 -12.16 -13.94
N THR A 75 2.16 -12.50 -14.11
CA THR A 75 1.60 -13.76 -13.60
C THR A 75 2.25 -15.01 -14.18
N LYS A 76 2.85 -14.94 -15.38
CA LYS A 76 3.56 -16.07 -16.02
C LYS A 76 4.98 -16.24 -15.49
N GLY A 77 5.62 -15.13 -15.11
CA GLY A 77 6.97 -15.08 -14.58
C GLY A 77 7.10 -15.56 -13.13
N VAL A 78 5.99 -15.62 -12.36
CA VAL A 78 6.00 -16.04 -10.94
C VAL A 78 6.65 -17.41 -10.73
N ASN A 79 6.46 -18.34 -11.66
CA ASN A 79 7.02 -19.70 -11.57
C ASN A 79 8.42 -19.83 -12.18
N GLN A 80 8.99 -18.75 -12.70
CA GLN A 80 10.25 -18.73 -13.45
C GLN A 80 11.34 -17.90 -12.76
N VAL A 81 11.19 -17.61 -11.46
CA VAL A 81 12.17 -16.83 -10.71
C VAL A 81 13.51 -17.57 -10.68
N GLN A 82 14.49 -17.00 -11.36
CA GLN A 82 15.85 -17.56 -11.45
C GLN A 82 16.72 -16.98 -10.33
N LYS A 83 17.52 -17.84 -9.69
CA LYS A 83 18.55 -17.39 -8.75
C LYS A 83 19.71 -16.79 -9.53
N ILE A 84 19.88 -15.48 -9.43
CA ILE A 84 21.00 -14.77 -10.06
C ILE A 84 22.24 -14.97 -9.19
N ARG A 85 23.34 -15.38 -9.82
CA ARG A 85 24.65 -15.51 -9.18
C ARG A 85 25.63 -14.58 -9.86
N PHE A 86 26.28 -13.72 -9.08
CA PHE A 86 27.37 -12.88 -9.55
C PHE A 86 28.69 -13.59 -9.29
N SER A 87 29.55 -13.66 -10.30
CA SER A 87 30.95 -14.06 -10.15
C SER A 87 31.78 -12.78 -10.13
N TYR A 88 32.55 -12.53 -9.07
CA TYR A 88 33.23 -11.26 -8.88
C TYR A 88 34.64 -11.48 -8.33
N SER A 89 35.52 -10.52 -8.63
CA SER A 89 36.94 -10.54 -8.25
C SER A 89 37.28 -9.59 -7.09
N SER A 90 36.42 -8.60 -6.85
CA SER A 90 36.48 -7.68 -5.70
C SER A 90 35.08 -7.21 -5.32
N GLU A 91 34.96 -6.50 -4.19
CA GLU A 91 33.68 -5.91 -3.77
C GLU A 91 33.22 -4.82 -4.76
N GLU A 92 34.15 -4.02 -5.28
CA GLU A 92 33.86 -2.98 -6.28
C GLU A 92 33.27 -3.57 -7.57
N ASP A 93 33.83 -4.70 -8.04
CA ASP A 93 33.33 -5.46 -9.18
C ASP A 93 31.91 -5.99 -8.92
N LEU A 94 31.67 -6.58 -7.73
CA LEU A 94 30.33 -7.02 -7.34
C LEU A 94 29.31 -5.87 -7.34
N GLN A 95 29.67 -4.71 -6.80
CA GLN A 95 28.78 -3.55 -6.75
C GLN A 95 28.51 -2.98 -8.14
N ALA A 96 29.52 -2.94 -9.02
CA ALA A 96 29.35 -2.54 -10.41
C ALA A 96 28.41 -3.50 -11.17
N GLN A 97 28.58 -4.81 -11.00
CA GLN A 97 27.70 -5.82 -11.60
C GLN A 97 26.25 -5.70 -11.10
N LYS A 98 26.05 -5.56 -9.79
CA LYS A 98 24.72 -5.33 -9.20
C LYS A 98 24.06 -4.07 -9.74
N LYS A 99 24.83 -2.97 -9.86
CA LYS A 99 24.33 -1.71 -10.43
C LYS A 99 23.91 -1.88 -11.88
N GLN A 100 24.73 -2.55 -12.70
CA GLN A 100 24.38 -2.80 -14.09
C GLN A 100 23.15 -3.70 -14.23
N PHE A 101 23.05 -4.73 -13.38
CA PHE A 101 21.88 -5.61 -13.35
C PHE A 101 20.59 -4.82 -13.05
N ARG A 102 20.59 -3.96 -12.02
CA ARG A 102 19.43 -3.11 -11.70
C ARG A 102 19.02 -2.20 -12.85
N LYS A 103 19.98 -1.56 -13.51
CA LYS A 103 19.72 -0.72 -14.69
C LYS A 103 19.08 -1.51 -15.82
N ASN A 104 19.56 -2.72 -16.08
CA ASN A 104 18.99 -3.59 -17.11
C ASN A 104 17.57 -4.02 -16.74
N LEU A 105 17.33 -4.44 -15.50
CA LEU A 105 16.00 -4.84 -15.02
C LEU A 105 15.00 -3.68 -15.06
N ALA A 106 15.41 -2.46 -14.68
CA ALA A 106 14.58 -1.26 -14.79
C ALA A 106 14.21 -0.97 -16.25
N LEU A 107 15.19 -1.02 -17.17
CA LEU A 107 14.95 -0.79 -18.59
C LEU A 107 14.05 -1.86 -19.21
N GLU A 108 14.26 -3.13 -18.85
CA GLU A 108 13.42 -4.25 -19.28
C GLU A 108 11.97 -4.05 -18.79
N THR A 109 11.78 -3.77 -17.50
CA THR A 109 10.47 -3.51 -16.89
C THR A 109 9.73 -2.37 -17.60
N LEU A 110 10.44 -1.27 -17.89
CA LEU A 110 9.86 -0.13 -18.61
C LEU A 110 9.43 -0.52 -20.03
N LYS A 111 10.31 -1.19 -20.78
CA LYS A 111 10.07 -1.53 -22.19
C LYS A 111 9.01 -2.60 -22.37
N SER A 112 9.01 -3.63 -21.52
CA SER A 112 8.03 -4.72 -21.55
C SER A 112 6.68 -4.29 -20.97
N GLN A 113 6.67 -3.24 -20.14
CA GLN A 113 5.54 -2.80 -19.33
C GLN A 113 4.97 -3.92 -18.45
N LYS A 114 5.84 -4.82 -18.02
CA LYS A 114 5.46 -6.03 -17.31
C LYS A 114 6.58 -6.49 -16.37
N ALA A 115 6.27 -6.77 -15.11
CA ALA A 115 7.27 -7.20 -14.14
C ALA A 115 6.69 -7.97 -12.94
N LEU A 116 7.58 -8.64 -12.21
CA LEU A 116 7.35 -9.04 -10.82
C LEU A 116 7.70 -7.89 -9.88
N CYS A 117 7.43 -8.05 -8.58
CA CYS A 117 7.62 -7.01 -7.56
C CYS A 117 9.00 -6.35 -7.57
N GLU A 118 10.07 -7.14 -7.74
CA GLU A 118 11.43 -6.63 -7.82
C GLU A 118 11.64 -5.68 -9.01
N GLY A 119 11.01 -5.95 -10.16
CA GLY A 119 11.11 -5.10 -11.35
C GLY A 119 10.42 -3.75 -11.15
N TYR A 120 9.22 -3.76 -10.54
CA TYR A 120 8.54 -2.52 -10.13
C TYR A 120 9.42 -1.69 -9.18
N ALA A 121 9.91 -2.33 -8.13
CA ALA A 121 10.68 -1.66 -7.08
C ALA A 121 12.03 -1.12 -7.59
N THR A 122 12.68 -1.87 -8.48
CA THR A 122 13.94 -1.47 -9.12
C THR A 122 13.75 -0.30 -10.08
N LEU A 123 12.72 -0.36 -10.93
CA LEU A 123 12.43 0.73 -11.87
C LEU A 123 12.11 2.04 -11.13
N TYR A 124 11.32 1.97 -10.06
CA TYR A 124 11.03 3.14 -9.24
C TYR A 124 12.28 3.71 -8.57
N GLN A 125 13.15 2.85 -8.04
CA GLN A 125 14.41 3.27 -7.44
C GLN A 125 15.32 3.98 -8.45
N GLU A 126 15.48 3.46 -9.67
CA GLU A 126 16.32 4.09 -10.70
C GLU A 126 15.75 5.43 -11.18
N ILE A 127 14.42 5.58 -11.27
CA ILE A 127 13.77 6.87 -11.56
C ILE A 127 14.03 7.87 -10.42
N CYS A 128 13.84 7.46 -9.16
CA CYS A 128 14.10 8.32 -8.01
C CYS A 128 15.57 8.75 -7.94
N LEU A 129 16.50 7.82 -8.19
CA LEU A 129 17.94 8.10 -8.23
C LEU A 129 18.27 9.16 -9.29
N PHE A 130 17.70 9.05 -10.49
CA PHE A 130 17.87 10.05 -11.54
C PHE A 130 17.32 11.43 -11.15
N LEU A 131 16.23 11.45 -10.39
CA LEU A 131 15.62 12.66 -9.83
C LEU A 131 16.37 13.22 -8.61
N ASN A 132 17.47 12.58 -8.17
CA ASN A 132 18.20 12.87 -6.93
C ASN A 132 17.35 12.73 -5.65
N ILE A 133 16.40 11.79 -5.64
CA ILE A 133 15.56 11.46 -4.50
C ILE A 133 16.06 10.14 -3.90
N GLU A 134 16.40 10.15 -2.60
CA GLU A 134 16.82 8.94 -1.90
C GLU A 134 15.68 7.90 -1.90
N CYS A 135 15.95 6.71 -2.41
CA CYS A 135 14.99 5.61 -2.51
C CYS A 135 15.70 4.28 -2.28
N VAL A 136 15.13 3.43 -1.43
CA VAL A 136 15.63 2.09 -1.11
C VAL A 136 14.68 1.04 -1.64
N LEU A 137 15.23 -0.09 -2.09
CA LEU A 137 14.47 -1.32 -2.36
C LEU A 137 14.50 -2.17 -1.09
N ILE A 138 13.33 -2.59 -0.63
CA ILE A 138 13.14 -3.33 0.61
C ILE A 138 12.61 -4.72 0.26
N PRO A 139 13.42 -5.78 0.42
CA PRO A 139 12.94 -7.14 0.35
C PRO A 139 12.21 -7.53 1.64
N GLY A 140 11.24 -8.43 1.54
CA GLY A 140 10.58 -8.99 2.71
C GLY A 140 9.40 -9.89 2.40
N THR A 141 8.60 -10.12 3.44
CA THR A 141 7.43 -10.99 3.41
C THR A 141 6.15 -10.18 3.30
N ALA A 142 5.32 -10.51 2.32
CA ALA A 142 3.98 -10.00 2.17
C ALA A 142 2.94 -11.10 2.46
N LYS A 143 1.98 -10.80 3.34
CA LYS A 143 0.82 -11.68 3.61
C LYS A 143 -0.26 -11.41 2.56
N ARG A 144 -0.54 -12.42 1.75
CA ARG A 144 -1.44 -12.33 0.58
C ARG A 144 -2.80 -12.96 0.84
N PHE A 145 -2.86 -13.99 1.68
CA PHE A 145 -4.07 -14.78 1.86
C PHE A 145 -4.47 -14.96 3.32
N VAL A 146 -5.77 -15.08 3.57
CA VAL A 146 -6.31 -15.42 4.91
C VAL A 146 -5.78 -16.77 5.40
N SER A 147 -5.54 -17.71 4.48
CA SER A 147 -4.99 -19.03 4.79
C SER A 147 -3.59 -18.97 5.42
N GLU A 148 -2.81 -17.92 5.11
CA GLU A 148 -1.46 -17.66 5.63
C GLU A 148 -1.46 -17.08 7.07
N ILE A 149 -2.63 -16.71 7.62
CA ILE A 149 -2.73 -16.27 9.02
C ILE A 149 -2.26 -17.39 9.97
N GLY A 150 -1.36 -17.01 10.87
CA GLY A 150 -0.68 -17.88 11.83
C GLY A 150 0.54 -18.62 11.27
N ASN A 151 0.94 -18.38 10.00
CA ASN A 151 2.16 -18.94 9.44
C ASN A 151 3.37 -18.04 9.76
N THR A 152 4.17 -18.43 10.75
CA THR A 152 5.40 -17.71 11.15
C THR A 152 6.59 -17.97 10.23
N ASN A 153 6.48 -18.90 9.27
CA ASN A 153 7.56 -19.36 8.41
C ASN A 153 7.38 -18.90 6.95
N LEU A 154 6.63 -17.81 6.72
CA LEU A 154 6.51 -17.22 5.39
C LEU A 154 7.88 -16.68 4.95
N ALA A 155 8.39 -17.22 3.85
CA ALA A 155 9.62 -16.76 3.23
C ALA A 155 9.46 -15.33 2.67
N SER A 156 10.57 -14.61 2.55
CA SER A 156 10.67 -13.37 1.80
C SER A 156 10.19 -13.64 0.37
N ASN A 157 9.08 -13.01 0.00
CA ASN A 157 8.29 -13.30 -1.21
C ASN A 157 7.87 -12.03 -1.95
N HIS A 158 8.30 -10.86 -1.48
CA HIS A 158 7.91 -9.57 -2.02
C HIS A 158 9.04 -8.55 -1.91
N ALA A 159 8.94 -7.49 -2.71
CA ALA A 159 9.85 -6.36 -2.68
C ALA A 159 9.09 -5.07 -2.97
N TRP A 160 9.38 -4.04 -2.19
CA TRP A 160 8.78 -2.71 -2.30
C TRP A 160 9.84 -1.63 -2.08
N ASN A 161 9.45 -0.36 -1.91
CA ASN A 161 10.38 0.73 -1.68
C ASN A 161 10.06 1.54 -0.43
N ALA A 162 11.08 2.24 0.09
CA ALA A 162 10.86 3.46 0.85
C ALA A 162 11.57 4.61 0.15
N VAL A 163 10.89 5.75 0.05
CA VAL A 163 11.39 6.97 -0.59
C VAL A 163 11.48 8.09 0.44
N LYS A 164 12.55 8.87 0.42
CA LYS A 164 12.75 9.95 1.38
C LYS A 164 12.21 11.25 0.81
N ILE A 165 11.19 11.80 1.46
CA ILE A 165 10.54 13.05 1.06
C ILE A 165 10.60 14.00 2.25
N ASN A 166 11.12 15.21 2.02
CA ASN A 166 11.28 16.24 3.06
C ASN A 166 11.98 15.72 4.33
N GLY A 167 13.01 14.88 4.14
CA GLY A 167 13.79 14.29 5.23
C GLY A 167 13.15 13.10 5.96
N LYS A 168 11.97 12.63 5.53
CA LYS A 168 11.26 11.50 6.15
C LYS A 168 11.10 10.34 5.14
N TRP A 169 11.34 9.12 5.59
CA TRP A 169 11.08 7.91 4.81
C TRP A 169 9.58 7.64 4.71
N LYS A 170 9.11 7.36 3.49
CA LYS A 170 7.72 7.06 3.15
C LYS A 170 7.65 5.70 2.46
N LEU A 171 6.74 4.83 2.90
CA LEU A 171 6.58 3.48 2.35
C LEU A 171 5.81 3.53 1.04
N VAL A 172 6.28 2.78 0.05
CA VAL A 172 5.73 2.75 -1.30
C VAL A 172 5.71 1.32 -1.84
N ASP A 173 4.54 0.83 -2.25
CA ASP A 173 4.40 -0.45 -2.98
C ASP A 173 3.63 -0.26 -4.30
N ILE A 174 4.38 -0.12 -5.38
CA ILE A 174 3.80 0.06 -6.72
C ILE A 174 3.17 -1.23 -7.24
N THR A 175 3.67 -2.40 -6.83
CA THR A 175 3.16 -3.68 -7.30
C THR A 175 1.71 -3.85 -6.88
N TRP A 176 1.41 -3.58 -5.62
CA TRP A 176 0.05 -3.64 -5.09
C TRP A 176 -0.77 -2.39 -5.38
N ALA A 177 -0.12 -1.25 -5.65
CA ALA A 177 -0.78 -0.09 -6.23
C ALA A 177 -1.29 -0.33 -7.66
N ALA A 178 -0.64 -1.20 -8.44
CA ALA A 178 -1.00 -1.45 -9.83
C ALA A 178 -2.24 -2.33 -9.98
N GLY A 179 -2.50 -3.21 -9.01
CA GLY A 179 -3.68 -4.07 -9.01
C GLY A 179 -3.48 -5.37 -8.23
N SER A 180 -4.29 -6.37 -8.57
CA SER A 180 -4.32 -7.67 -7.91
C SER A 180 -4.23 -8.83 -8.91
N VAL A 181 -4.04 -10.05 -8.41
CA VAL A 181 -3.99 -11.27 -9.24
C VAL A 181 -5.17 -12.16 -8.86
N ASP A 182 -5.99 -12.51 -9.85
CA ASP A 182 -6.90 -13.65 -9.73
C ASP A 182 -6.04 -14.92 -9.85
N TYR A 183 -5.62 -15.47 -8.72
CA TYR A 183 -4.78 -16.67 -8.67
C TYR A 183 -5.48 -17.94 -9.17
N ALA A 184 -6.82 -17.95 -9.25
CA ALA A 184 -7.54 -19.09 -9.81
C ALA A 184 -7.40 -19.12 -11.34
N LYS A 185 -7.37 -17.95 -11.98
CA LYS A 185 -7.19 -17.80 -13.43
C LYS A 185 -5.75 -17.48 -13.84
N MET A 186 -4.90 -17.12 -12.88
CA MET A 186 -3.56 -16.56 -13.10
C MET A 186 -3.60 -15.29 -13.97
N GLU A 187 -4.60 -14.44 -13.74
CA GLU A 187 -4.83 -13.20 -14.49
C GLU A 187 -4.57 -11.97 -13.62
N PHE A 188 -3.89 -10.96 -14.18
CA PHE A 188 -3.69 -9.68 -13.53
C PHE A 188 -4.90 -8.77 -13.74
N MET A 189 -5.47 -8.29 -12.64
CA MET A 189 -6.59 -7.36 -12.58
C MET A 189 -6.03 -5.99 -12.23
N GLN A 190 -5.91 -5.11 -13.23
CA GLN A 190 -5.36 -3.78 -13.03
C GLN A 190 -6.35 -2.90 -12.24
N GLU A 191 -5.86 -2.31 -11.15
CA GLU A 191 -6.64 -1.47 -10.25
C GLU A 191 -5.69 -0.50 -9.54
N TYR A 192 -5.76 0.78 -9.88
CA TYR A 192 -4.89 1.78 -9.26
C TYR A 192 -5.30 2.07 -7.82
N THR A 193 -4.44 1.73 -6.87
CA THR A 193 -4.66 1.95 -5.42
C THR A 193 -3.67 2.99 -4.87
N PRO A 194 -4.06 4.27 -4.72
CA PRO A 194 -3.16 5.34 -4.27
C PRO A 194 -2.70 5.19 -2.82
N ALA A 195 -3.41 4.40 -2.00
CA ALA A 195 -3.08 4.19 -0.59
C ALA A 195 -1.71 3.51 -0.36
N TYR A 196 -1.12 2.92 -1.41
CA TYR A 196 0.23 2.34 -1.37
C TYR A 196 1.36 3.35 -1.64
N PHE A 197 1.07 4.65 -1.74
CA PHE A 197 2.08 5.71 -1.74
C PHE A 197 1.99 6.51 -0.45
N ASP A 198 3.13 6.65 0.23
CA ASP A 198 3.19 7.25 1.55
C ASP A 198 2.22 6.58 2.54
N SER A 199 2.23 5.25 2.53
CA SER A 199 1.37 4.46 3.42
C SER A 199 1.79 4.64 4.87
N GLU A 200 0.80 4.76 5.76
CA GLU A 200 1.03 4.79 7.21
C GLU A 200 1.72 3.50 7.67
N PRO A 201 2.85 3.57 8.40
CA PRO A 201 3.62 2.41 8.82
C PRO A 201 2.80 1.32 9.51
N GLU A 202 1.90 1.68 10.41
CA GLU A 202 1.04 0.74 11.13
C GLU A 202 0.11 -0.05 10.19
N GLU A 203 -0.50 0.62 9.19
CA GLU A 203 -1.36 -0.05 8.20
C GLU A 203 -0.51 -0.91 7.25
N PHE A 204 0.64 -0.40 6.80
CA PHE A 204 1.52 -1.09 5.88
C PHE A 204 2.08 -2.39 6.50
N ALA A 205 2.45 -2.34 7.78
CA ALA A 205 2.96 -3.46 8.55
C ALA A 205 1.91 -4.56 8.85
N MET A 206 0.62 -4.32 8.59
CA MET A 206 -0.41 -5.36 8.70
C MET A 206 -0.25 -6.46 7.64
N LYS A 207 0.35 -6.11 6.50
CA LYS A 207 0.55 -7.03 5.37
C LYS A 207 1.98 -7.10 4.84
N HIS A 208 2.88 -6.19 5.23
CA HIS A 208 4.31 -6.21 4.87
C HIS A 208 5.21 -6.37 6.09
N TYR A 209 6.19 -7.26 6.00
CA TYR A 209 7.22 -7.42 7.01
C TYR A 209 8.59 -7.44 6.32
N PRO A 210 9.42 -6.41 6.46
CA PRO A 210 10.73 -6.35 5.80
C PRO A 210 11.70 -7.38 6.37
N ASP A 211 12.69 -7.77 5.56
CA ASP A 211 13.78 -8.63 6.03
C ASP A 211 14.67 -7.90 7.05
N ASP A 212 14.80 -6.58 6.93
CA ASP A 212 15.40 -5.69 7.93
C ASP A 212 14.31 -4.85 8.61
N GLU A 213 14.13 -5.08 9.92
CA GLU A 213 13.07 -4.49 10.73
C GLU A 213 13.16 -2.96 10.86
N GLU A 214 14.29 -2.33 10.53
CA GLU A 214 14.38 -0.86 10.48
C GLU A 214 13.36 -0.25 9.50
N TRP A 215 13.04 -0.98 8.44
CA TRP A 215 12.11 -0.55 7.40
C TRP A 215 10.63 -0.75 7.75
N LEU A 216 10.33 -1.24 8.96
CA LEU A 216 8.96 -1.18 9.49
C LEU A 216 8.54 0.28 9.73
N LEU A 217 9.49 1.16 10.03
CA LEU A 217 9.25 2.57 10.39
C LEU A 217 8.25 2.76 11.56
N LEU A 218 8.08 1.74 12.39
CA LEU A 218 7.19 1.73 13.55
C LEU A 218 7.90 2.28 14.80
N ASN A 219 7.14 2.96 15.65
CA ASN A 219 7.61 3.38 16.98
C ASN A 219 7.78 2.20 17.95
N LYS A 220 7.05 1.10 17.73
CA LYS A 220 7.11 -0.12 18.53
C LYS A 220 7.57 -1.28 17.63
N LYS A 221 8.45 -2.12 18.16
CA LYS A 221 8.83 -3.38 17.49
C LYS A 221 7.60 -4.25 17.25
N LEU A 222 7.49 -4.75 16.03
CA LEU A 222 6.55 -5.78 15.62
C LEU A 222 7.34 -7.05 15.35
N SER A 223 7.06 -8.13 16.08
CA SER A 223 7.70 -9.42 15.86
C SER A 223 7.10 -10.17 14.67
N LYS A 224 7.84 -11.13 14.11
CA LYS A 224 7.33 -12.05 13.07
C LYS A 224 6.08 -12.83 13.52
N GLU A 225 6.01 -13.18 14.81
CA GLU A 225 4.84 -13.87 15.37
C GLU A 225 3.63 -12.93 15.43
N GLU A 226 3.79 -11.73 15.98
CA GLU A 226 2.72 -10.72 15.97
C GLU A 226 2.24 -10.46 14.53
N PHE A 227 3.17 -10.25 13.60
CA PHE A 227 2.87 -10.09 12.17
C PHE A 227 2.06 -11.27 11.62
N ALA A 228 2.49 -12.51 11.85
CA ALA A 228 1.84 -13.71 11.33
C ALA A 228 0.39 -13.85 11.81
N PHE A 229 0.10 -13.42 13.04
CA PHE A 229 -1.22 -13.50 13.65
C PHE A 229 -2.09 -12.25 13.46
N GLN A 230 -1.64 -11.20 12.78
CA GLN A 230 -2.53 -10.09 12.39
C GLN A 230 -3.62 -10.55 11.41
N PRO A 231 -4.81 -9.91 11.42
CA PRO A 231 -5.85 -10.10 10.41
C PRO A 231 -5.31 -9.77 9.01
N ALA A 232 -5.85 -10.42 7.98
CA ALA A 232 -5.51 -10.07 6.61
C ALA A 232 -6.26 -8.79 6.22
N VAL A 233 -5.54 -7.73 5.87
CA VAL A 233 -6.12 -6.48 5.33
C VAL A 233 -6.21 -6.51 3.81
N LEU A 234 -7.35 -6.05 3.28
CA LEU A 234 -7.62 -5.95 1.85
C LEU A 234 -7.59 -4.49 1.39
N ASN A 235 -7.55 -4.25 0.08
CA ASN A 235 -7.34 -2.91 -0.50
C ASN A 235 -8.35 -1.87 0.03
N ALA A 236 -9.62 -2.24 0.22
CA ALA A 236 -10.65 -1.33 0.72
C ALA A 236 -10.44 -0.88 2.19
N PHE A 237 -9.54 -1.51 2.94
CA PHE A 237 -9.14 -1.09 4.28
C PHE A 237 -8.08 0.02 4.25
N LEU A 238 -7.16 -0.04 3.28
CA LEU A 238 -5.95 0.79 3.27
C LEU A 238 -6.25 2.26 2.96
N GLY A 239 -5.55 3.16 3.66
CA GLY A 239 -5.67 4.60 3.47
C GLY A 239 -7.01 5.17 3.96
N LYS A 240 -7.81 4.38 4.67
CA LYS A 240 -9.06 4.82 5.30
C LYS A 240 -8.86 5.27 6.75
N GLY A 241 -7.71 4.98 7.36
CA GLY A 241 -7.43 5.27 8.76
C GLY A 241 -8.19 4.37 9.73
N TYR A 242 -8.78 3.27 9.24
CA TYR A 242 -9.53 2.33 10.08
C TYR A 242 -8.61 1.68 11.11
N LYS A 243 -9.11 1.52 12.33
CA LYS A 243 -8.35 0.90 13.41
C LYS A 243 -9.08 -0.28 14.02
N ILE A 244 -8.48 -1.46 13.95
CA ILE A 244 -9.05 -2.68 14.52
C ILE A 244 -8.86 -2.65 16.05
N ILE A 245 -9.98 -2.58 16.78
CA ILE A 245 -9.99 -2.63 18.25
C ILE A 245 -10.17 -4.07 18.71
N HIS A 246 -11.07 -4.83 18.08
CA HIS A 246 -11.28 -6.23 18.38
C HIS A 246 -11.88 -6.98 17.18
N PRO A 247 -11.49 -8.24 16.91
CA PRO A 247 -10.32 -8.92 17.45
C PRO A 247 -9.04 -8.48 16.72
N GLN A 248 -7.96 -8.25 17.47
CA GLN A 248 -6.65 -7.91 16.88
C GLN A 248 -5.87 -9.16 16.42
N ASN A 249 -6.27 -10.35 16.86
CA ASN A 249 -5.72 -11.61 16.38
C ASN A 249 -6.58 -12.12 15.21
N GLY A 250 -5.94 -12.31 14.07
CA GLY A 250 -6.52 -12.87 12.85
C GLY A 250 -6.92 -14.35 12.97
N ALA A 251 -6.32 -15.09 13.91
CA ALA A 251 -6.67 -16.48 14.20
C ALA A 251 -7.61 -16.56 15.41
N ILE A 252 -8.87 -16.91 15.16
CA ILE A 252 -9.93 -16.90 16.16
C ILE A 252 -10.37 -18.32 16.48
N SER A 253 -10.49 -18.66 17.76
CA SER A 253 -11.15 -19.87 18.23
C SER A 253 -12.52 -19.51 18.81
N SER A 254 -13.57 -20.16 18.34
CA SER A 254 -14.95 -20.01 18.85
C SER A 254 -15.58 -21.38 19.15
N THR A 255 -16.78 -21.39 19.71
CA THR A 255 -17.60 -22.58 19.95
C THR A 255 -18.92 -22.45 19.18
N LYS A 256 -19.43 -23.56 18.62
CA LYS A 256 -20.70 -23.54 17.90
C LYS A 256 -21.81 -22.88 18.73
N GLY A 257 -22.55 -21.95 18.11
CA GLY A 257 -23.66 -21.21 18.73
C GLY A 257 -23.22 -19.98 19.54
N LYS A 258 -21.93 -19.63 19.52
CA LYS A 258 -21.42 -18.35 20.05
C LYS A 258 -21.30 -17.31 18.95
N GLU A 259 -20.99 -16.09 19.35
CA GLU A 259 -20.76 -14.96 18.46
C GLU A 259 -19.32 -14.46 18.64
N ILE A 260 -18.70 -14.06 17.54
CA ILE A 260 -17.44 -13.31 17.55
C ILE A 260 -17.80 -11.83 17.52
N GLU A 261 -17.33 -11.07 18.49
CA GLU A 261 -17.50 -9.62 18.52
C GLU A 261 -16.43 -8.94 17.69
N PHE A 262 -16.82 -7.91 16.95
CA PHE A 262 -15.93 -7.06 16.19
C PHE A 262 -16.12 -5.62 16.64
N SER A 263 -15.02 -4.88 16.69
CA SER A 263 -15.04 -3.45 16.92
C SER A 263 -13.93 -2.73 16.16
N ILE A 264 -14.32 -1.69 15.43
CA ILE A 264 -13.44 -0.95 14.53
C ILE A 264 -13.69 0.55 14.72
N GLU A 265 -12.61 1.30 14.90
CA GLU A 265 -12.58 2.76 15.05
C GLU A 265 -12.32 3.48 13.73
N ASN A 266 -12.55 4.79 13.73
CA ASN A 266 -12.39 5.70 12.59
C ASN A 266 -13.36 5.43 11.44
N ILE A 267 -14.58 5.00 11.78
CA ILE A 267 -15.67 4.80 10.83
C ILE A 267 -16.70 5.89 11.08
N THR A 268 -16.67 6.91 10.22
CA THR A 268 -17.49 8.13 10.36
C THR A 268 -18.74 8.11 9.49
N ASN A 269 -18.76 7.30 8.44
CA ASN A 269 -19.85 7.24 7.47
C ASN A 269 -20.79 6.05 7.76
N GLU A 270 -22.03 6.16 7.31
CA GLU A 270 -22.94 5.02 7.31
C GLU A 270 -22.50 4.01 6.26
N ILE A 271 -21.82 2.96 6.72
CA ILE A 271 -21.43 1.81 5.90
C ILE A 271 -22.35 0.62 6.17
N GLN A 272 -22.70 -0.13 5.12
CA GLN A 272 -23.29 -1.45 5.24
C GLN A 272 -22.19 -2.44 5.62
N ILE A 273 -22.46 -3.30 6.61
CA ILE A 273 -21.52 -4.35 7.01
C ILE A 273 -22.13 -5.69 6.65
N ALA A 274 -21.32 -6.51 6.00
CA ALA A 274 -21.63 -7.91 5.78
C ALA A 274 -20.44 -8.78 6.16
N TYR A 275 -20.69 -10.07 6.34
CA TYR A 275 -19.64 -11.06 6.49
C TYR A 275 -19.93 -12.28 5.63
N HIS A 276 -18.88 -13.03 5.31
CA HIS A 276 -18.99 -14.29 4.59
C HIS A 276 -17.99 -15.29 5.16
N PHE A 277 -18.49 -16.46 5.55
CA PHE A 277 -17.64 -17.62 5.78
C PHE A 277 -17.44 -18.34 4.46
N LYS A 278 -16.20 -18.65 4.09
CA LYS A 278 -15.86 -19.38 2.85
C LYS A 278 -16.56 -20.73 2.71
N SER A 279 -16.92 -21.35 3.84
CA SER A 279 -17.70 -22.59 3.91
C SER A 279 -19.19 -22.42 3.59
N GLU A 280 -19.69 -21.19 3.54
CA GLU A 280 -21.09 -20.84 3.29
C GLU A 280 -21.28 -20.33 1.86
N LYS A 281 -22.50 -20.50 1.31
CA LYS A 281 -22.81 -20.10 -0.08
C LYS A 281 -23.03 -18.60 -0.24
N PHE A 282 -23.54 -17.93 0.79
CA PHE A 282 -23.96 -16.53 0.73
C PHE A 282 -23.38 -15.75 1.90
N GLY A 283 -23.07 -14.47 1.67
CA GLY A 283 -22.77 -13.52 2.72
C GLY A 283 -24.02 -13.10 3.49
N GLN A 284 -23.82 -12.59 4.70
CA GLN A 284 -24.88 -12.17 5.61
C GLN A 284 -24.65 -10.72 6.03
N ILE A 285 -25.70 -9.89 5.94
CA ILE A 285 -25.66 -8.50 6.41
C ILE A 285 -25.82 -8.49 7.93
N VAL A 286 -25.04 -7.64 8.60
CA VAL A 286 -25.14 -7.41 10.05
C VAL A 286 -25.43 -5.93 10.32
N LYS A 287 -26.29 -5.66 11.31
CA LYS A 287 -26.54 -4.30 11.78
C LYS A 287 -25.49 -3.93 12.84
N PRO A 288 -24.59 -2.96 12.57
CA PRO A 288 -23.66 -2.50 13.59
C PRO A 288 -24.33 -1.63 14.66
N ILE A 289 -23.80 -1.72 15.87
CA ILE A 289 -23.98 -0.76 16.95
C ILE A 289 -22.95 0.36 16.73
N ARG A 290 -23.41 1.61 16.62
CA ARG A 290 -22.55 2.77 16.38
C ARG A 290 -22.37 3.60 17.64
N LYS A 291 -21.13 3.99 17.92
CA LYS A 291 -20.77 4.91 19.02
C LYS A 291 -19.76 5.93 18.51
N LYS A 292 -20.19 7.16 18.23
CA LYS A 292 -19.39 8.31 17.73
C LYS A 292 -18.43 7.98 16.58
N ASN A 293 -17.27 7.40 16.88
CA ASN A 293 -16.19 7.08 15.94
C ASN A 293 -15.87 5.58 15.86
N GLN A 294 -16.73 4.73 16.40
CA GLN A 294 -16.54 3.30 16.51
C GLN A 294 -17.82 2.58 16.09
N ILE A 295 -17.64 1.48 15.37
CA ILE A 295 -18.67 0.51 15.10
C ILE A 295 -18.36 -0.79 15.85
N SER A 296 -19.41 -1.48 16.28
CA SER A 296 -19.31 -2.83 16.80
C SER A 296 -20.39 -3.71 16.19
N PHE A 297 -20.08 -4.95 15.88
CA PHE A 297 -21.03 -5.92 15.34
C PHE A 297 -20.62 -7.32 15.77
N LYS A 298 -21.51 -8.28 15.54
CA LYS A 298 -21.30 -9.67 15.95
C LYS A 298 -21.50 -10.62 14.79
N VAL A 299 -20.64 -11.64 14.73
CA VAL A 299 -20.70 -12.69 13.71
C VAL A 299 -21.00 -14.03 14.40
N PRO A 300 -22.18 -14.63 14.17
CA PRO A 300 -22.52 -15.93 14.76
C PRO A 300 -21.67 -17.06 14.16
N THR A 301 -21.32 -18.03 14.99
CA THR A 301 -20.50 -19.20 14.62
C THR A 301 -21.35 -20.47 14.62
N ASN A 302 -22.11 -20.68 13.54
CA ASN A 302 -23.15 -21.72 13.48
C ASN A 302 -22.65 -23.08 12.99
N LEU A 303 -21.58 -23.10 12.19
CA LEU A 303 -21.00 -24.30 11.60
C LEU A 303 -19.67 -24.63 12.27
N LYS A 304 -19.47 -25.92 12.63
CA LYS A 304 -18.20 -26.40 13.18
C LYS A 304 -17.14 -26.51 12.08
N GLY A 305 -15.88 -26.42 12.48
CA GLY A 305 -14.72 -26.65 11.62
C GLY A 305 -13.85 -25.40 11.45
N LYS A 306 -12.82 -25.57 10.62
CA LYS A 306 -11.90 -24.48 10.24
C LYS A 306 -12.42 -23.83 8.96
N THR A 307 -12.50 -22.51 8.95
CA THR A 307 -12.98 -21.73 7.82
C THR A 307 -12.30 -20.37 7.77
N GLU A 308 -12.46 -19.67 6.65
CA GLU A 308 -12.02 -18.28 6.46
C GLU A 308 -13.26 -17.40 6.57
N LEU A 309 -13.15 -16.31 7.33
CA LEU A 309 -14.17 -15.29 7.51
C LEU A 309 -13.70 -14.00 6.86
N ILE A 310 -14.49 -13.47 5.93
CA ILE A 310 -14.26 -12.17 5.31
C ILE A 310 -15.32 -11.19 5.81
N ILE A 311 -14.89 -9.99 6.21
CA ILE A 311 -15.74 -8.86 6.55
C ILE A 311 -15.77 -7.90 5.37
N TYR A 312 -16.95 -7.37 5.07
CA TYR A 312 -17.20 -6.46 3.97
C TYR A 312 -17.77 -5.15 4.47
N PHE A 313 -17.29 -4.04 3.91
CA PHE A 313 -17.88 -2.72 4.03
C PHE A 313 -18.39 -2.27 2.66
N ASP A 314 -19.68 -1.96 2.55
CA ASP A 314 -20.33 -1.55 1.29
C ASP A 314 -20.05 -2.49 0.11
N ASN A 315 -20.10 -3.80 0.38
CA ASN A 315 -19.79 -4.91 -0.54
C ASN A 315 -18.31 -5.07 -0.94
N GLU A 316 -17.41 -4.25 -0.40
CA GLU A 316 -15.97 -4.41 -0.60
C GLU A 316 -15.35 -5.23 0.55
N PRO A 317 -14.55 -6.27 0.26
CA PRO A 317 -13.87 -7.03 1.30
C PRO A 317 -12.80 -6.16 1.95
N VAL A 318 -12.83 -6.05 3.28
CA VAL A 318 -11.92 -5.19 4.05
C VAL A 318 -10.98 -5.98 4.96
N LEU A 319 -11.48 -7.05 5.58
CA LEU A 319 -10.71 -7.82 6.56
C LEU A 319 -10.96 -9.32 6.41
N GLY A 320 -9.92 -10.12 6.62
CA GLY A 320 -9.96 -11.57 6.63
C GLY A 320 -9.43 -12.17 7.92
N TYR A 321 -10.12 -13.20 8.41
CA TYR A 321 -9.81 -13.94 9.64
C TYR A 321 -9.84 -15.44 9.39
N LYS A 322 -9.01 -16.18 10.10
CA LYS A 322 -9.01 -17.63 10.15
C LYS A 322 -9.75 -18.08 11.40
N VAL A 323 -10.88 -18.75 11.23
CA VAL A 323 -11.79 -19.10 12.33
C VAL A 323 -11.82 -20.61 12.52
N ASN A 324 -11.66 -21.07 13.76
CA ASN A 324 -11.85 -22.46 14.16
C ASN A 324 -13.03 -22.55 15.14
N VAL A 325 -14.13 -23.13 14.70
CA VAL A 325 -15.34 -23.31 15.51
C VAL A 325 -15.37 -24.74 16.06
N LYS A 326 -15.25 -24.86 17.39
CA LYS A 326 -15.26 -26.14 18.12
C LYS A 326 -16.67 -26.66 18.40
#